data_AF-A0A560GU54-F1
#
_entry.id   AF-A0A560GU54-F1
#
_cell.length_a   1.000
_cell.length_b   1.000
_cell.length_c   1.000
_cell.angle_alpha   90.00
_cell.angle_beta   90.00
_cell.angle_gamma   90.00
#
_symmetry.space_group_name_H-M   'P 1'
#
loop_
_entity.id
_entity.type
_entity.pdbx_description
1 polymer ?
#
loop_
_entity_poly.entity_id
_entity_poly.type
_entity_poly.pdbx_seq_one_letter_code
_entity_poly.pdbx_strand_id
1 'polypeptide(L)'
;MTTDALITMRPIHPGEVLREEFMEPLGLTAGKIAKACGVPRTRIERVATEQTEVTADTALRLAKVLGTTAEFWLNLQTTHNLAVAHQSVDLSAVQVLHHAAE
;
A
#
# COMPACT_ATOMS: atom_id res chain seq x y z
N MET A 1 -20.08 -15.80 -1.67
CA MET A 1 -19.93 -14.52 -0.95
C MET A 1 -19.48 -13.51 -1.98
N THR A 2 -20.35 -12.57 -2.35
CA THR A 2 -20.16 -11.65 -3.48
C THR A 2 -19.03 -10.67 -3.17
N THR A 3 -18.09 -10.54 -4.11
CA THR A 3 -16.88 -9.68 -4.04
C THR A 3 -17.20 -8.21 -3.70
N ASP A 4 -18.43 -7.76 -3.97
CA ASP A 4 -18.90 -6.40 -3.69
C ASP A 4 -18.90 -5.99 -2.21
N ALA A 5 -19.04 -6.93 -1.27
CA ALA A 5 -19.18 -6.56 0.15
C ALA A 5 -17.86 -6.08 0.80
N LEU A 6 -16.71 -6.36 0.18
CA LEU A 6 -15.41 -5.85 0.66
C LEU A 6 -15.12 -4.43 0.12
N ILE A 7 -15.87 -3.96 -0.87
CA ILE A 7 -15.63 -2.68 -1.57
C ILE A 7 -16.11 -1.47 -0.73
N THR A 8 -16.88 -1.70 0.33
CA THR A 8 -17.44 -0.63 1.18
C THR A 8 -16.51 -0.16 2.32
N MET A 9 -15.34 -0.77 2.52
CA MET A 9 -14.36 -0.28 3.51
C MET A 9 -13.49 0.84 2.91
N ARG A 10 -13.27 1.91 3.69
CA ARG A 10 -12.37 3.03 3.31
C ARG A 10 -11.03 2.45 2.80
N PRO A 11 -10.46 2.95 1.68
CA PRO A 11 -9.14 2.54 1.23
C PRO A 11 -8.11 2.75 2.34
N ILE A 12 -7.39 1.69 2.73
CA ILE A 12 -6.34 1.76 3.76
C ILE A 12 -5.01 1.95 3.06
N HIS A 13 -4.37 3.10 3.25
CA HIS A 13 -3.06 3.37 2.69
C HIS A 13 -1.98 2.56 3.44
N PRO A 14 -0.94 2.00 2.79
CA PRO A 14 0.12 1.26 3.50
C PRO A 14 0.83 2.08 4.58
N GLY A 15 0.84 3.40 4.43
CA GLY A 15 1.33 4.37 5.41
C GLY A 15 0.56 4.36 6.73
N GLU A 16 -0.76 4.15 6.68
CA GLU A 16 -1.60 3.98 7.86
C GLU A 16 -1.19 2.71 8.62
N VAL A 17 -1.06 1.59 7.90
CA VAL A 17 -0.58 0.32 8.48
C VAL A 17 0.82 0.46 9.07
N LEU A 18 1.74 1.14 8.38
CA LEU A 18 3.08 1.40 8.90
C LEU A 18 3.02 2.18 10.23
N ARG A 19 2.14 3.17 10.31
CA ARG A 19 1.99 4.01 11.50
C ARG A 19 1.34 3.24 12.66
N GLU A 20 0.19 2.65 12.43
CA GLU A 20 -0.70 2.10 13.47
C GLU A 20 -0.30 0.69 13.91
N GLU A 21 0.23 -0.15 13.02
CA GLU A 21 0.59 -1.54 13.33
C GLU A 21 2.07 -1.73 13.68
N PHE A 22 2.94 -0.80 13.27
CA PHE A 22 4.39 -0.93 13.49
C PHE A 22 4.98 0.24 14.27
N MET A 23 4.75 1.50 13.86
CA MET A 23 5.42 2.63 14.50
C MET A 23 4.92 2.86 15.93
N GLU A 24 3.61 2.95 16.12
CA GLU A 24 3.01 3.21 17.44
C GLU A 24 3.23 2.06 18.43
N PRO A 25 2.95 0.78 18.09
CA PRO A 25 3.09 -0.32 19.06
C PRO A 25 4.55 -0.62 19.43
N LEU A 26 5.50 -0.34 18.53
CA LEU A 26 6.92 -0.62 18.73
C LEU A 26 7.72 0.63 19.16
N GLY A 27 7.06 1.79 19.31
CA GLY A 27 7.72 3.06 19.63
C GLY A 27 8.78 3.48 18.61
N LEU A 28 8.56 3.18 17.32
CA LEU A 28 9.50 3.51 16.24
C LEU A 28 9.19 4.88 15.65
N THR A 29 10.21 5.71 15.53
CA THR A 29 10.11 6.98 14.77
C THR A 29 10.42 6.75 13.29
N ALA A 30 9.87 7.61 12.42
CA ALA A 30 10.21 7.60 11.00
C ALA A 30 11.73 7.73 10.77
N GLY A 31 12.42 8.51 11.60
CA GLY A 31 13.88 8.63 11.55
C GLY A 31 14.62 7.32 11.89
N LYS A 32 14.14 6.56 12.88
CA LYS A 32 14.72 5.24 13.23
C LYS A 32 14.57 4.24 12.09
N ILE A 33 13.37 4.16 11.50
CA ILE A 33 13.10 3.29 10.35
C ILE A 33 13.92 3.73 9.14
N ALA A 34 13.96 5.02 8.82
CA ALA A 34 14.71 5.55 7.67
C ALA A 34 16.21 5.24 7.77
N LYS A 35 16.80 5.41 8.96
CA LYS A 35 18.20 5.05 9.23
C LYS A 35 18.45 3.56 8.99
N ALA A 36 17.56 2.67 9.46
CA ALA A 36 17.68 1.23 9.25
C ALA A 36 17.48 0.82 7.79
N CYS A 37 16.57 1.50 7.08
CA CYS A 37 16.31 1.30 5.66
C CYS A 37 17.41 1.88 4.75
N GLY A 38 18.31 2.74 5.27
CA GLY A 38 19.32 3.43 4.46
C GLY A 38 18.72 4.44 3.47
N VAL A 39 17.67 5.16 3.87
CA VAL A 39 16.96 6.15 3.03
C VAL A 39 16.78 7.48 3.77
N PRO A 40 16.50 8.60 3.08
CA PRO A 40 16.18 9.86 3.74
C PRO A 40 14.96 9.74 4.66
N ARG A 41 15.01 10.40 5.82
CA ARG A 41 13.91 10.46 6.81
C ARG A 41 12.58 10.88 6.17
N THR A 42 12.63 11.89 5.30
CA THR A 42 11.48 12.42 4.58
C THR A 42 10.75 11.37 3.75
N ARG A 43 11.44 10.32 3.27
CA ARG A 43 10.81 9.23 2.53
C ARG A 43 9.85 8.45 3.43
N ILE A 44 10.31 8.03 4.61
CA ILE A 44 9.48 7.27 5.56
C ILE A 44 8.39 8.16 6.17
N GLU A 45 8.69 9.42 6.45
CA GLU A 45 7.67 10.36 6.94
C GLU A 45 6.52 10.52 5.95
N ARG A 46 6.83 10.78 4.67
CA ARG A 46 5.80 10.93 3.63
C ARG A 46 4.96 9.67 3.45
N VAL A 47 5.58 8.48 3.56
CA VAL A 47 4.83 7.21 3.54
C VAL A 47 3.91 7.14 4.76
N ALA A 48 4.42 7.33 5.97
CA ALA A 48 3.66 7.23 7.22
C ALA A 48 2.54 8.29 7.35
N THR A 49 2.67 9.42 6.66
CA THR A 49 1.63 10.47 6.55
C THR A 49 0.76 10.33 5.29
N GLU A 50 0.87 9.22 4.57
CA GLU A 50 0.02 8.89 3.42
C GLU A 50 0.14 9.87 2.23
N GLN A 51 1.26 10.59 2.15
CA GLN A 51 1.57 11.58 1.11
C GLN A 51 2.33 11.00 -0.08
N THR A 52 2.79 9.76 0.03
CA THR A 52 3.45 9.05 -1.07
C THR A 52 3.20 7.56 -0.94
N GLU A 53 3.10 6.93 -2.10
CA GLU A 53 2.98 5.48 -2.23
C GLU A 53 4.25 4.72 -1.80
N VAL A 54 4.07 3.45 -1.47
CA VAL A 54 5.14 2.48 -1.24
C VAL A 54 5.55 1.85 -2.57
N THR A 55 6.76 2.19 -3.02
CA THR A 55 7.40 1.58 -4.19
C THR A 55 8.03 0.22 -3.86
N ALA A 56 8.40 -0.57 -4.88
CA ALA A 56 9.09 -1.85 -4.69
C ALA A 56 10.40 -1.73 -3.88
N ASP A 57 11.22 -0.70 -4.12
CA ASP A 57 12.43 -0.41 -3.32
C ASP A 57 12.07 -0.15 -1.84
N THR A 58 11.01 0.62 -1.58
CA THR A 58 10.57 0.91 -0.21
C THR A 58 10.01 -0.35 0.47
N ALA A 59 9.22 -1.16 -0.25
CA ALA A 59 8.68 -2.42 0.24
C ALA A 59 9.79 -3.41 0.65
N LEU A 60 10.81 -3.60 -0.19
CA LEU A 60 11.96 -4.47 0.13
C LEU A 60 12.70 -4.01 1.39
N ARG A 61 12.90 -2.70 1.56
CA ARG A 61 13.57 -2.13 2.73
C ARG A 61 12.74 -2.28 4.00
N LEU A 62 11.44 -1.96 3.94
CA LEU A 62 10.52 -2.13 5.06
C LEU A 62 10.42 -3.60 5.47
N ALA A 63 10.29 -4.50 4.51
CA ALA A 63 10.26 -5.95 4.74
C ALA A 63 11.49 -6.42 5.53
N LYS A 64 12.68 -5.99 5.11
CA LYS A 64 13.93 -6.34 5.78
C LYS A 64 14.00 -5.79 7.22
N VAL A 65 13.58 -4.55 7.44
CA VAL A 65 13.67 -3.86 8.74
C VAL A 65 12.62 -4.32 9.73
N LEU A 66 11.40 -4.62 9.27
CA LEU A 66 10.24 -4.91 10.10
C LEU A 66 9.90 -6.40 10.18
N GLY A 67 10.65 -7.26 9.48
CA GLY A 67 10.44 -8.71 9.52
C GLY A 67 9.17 -9.16 8.78
N THR A 68 8.79 -8.45 7.72
CA THR A 68 7.64 -8.78 6.86
C THR A 68 8.12 -9.22 5.48
N THR A 69 7.21 -9.37 4.52
CA THR A 69 7.53 -9.57 3.10
C THR A 69 7.35 -8.28 2.29
N ALA A 70 7.97 -8.18 1.11
CA ALA A 70 7.76 -7.03 0.23
C ALA A 70 6.35 -7.06 -0.40
N GLU A 71 5.86 -8.26 -0.68
CA GLU A 71 4.52 -8.55 -1.16
C GLU A 71 3.45 -8.06 -0.19
N PHE A 72 3.67 -8.18 1.13
CA PHE A 72 2.76 -7.61 2.12
C PHE A 72 2.53 -6.11 1.86
N TRP A 73 3.61 -5.34 1.71
CA TRP A 73 3.53 -3.90 1.47
C TRP A 73 2.95 -3.56 0.09
N LEU A 74 3.35 -4.28 -0.96
CA LEU A 74 2.84 -4.04 -2.32
C LEU A 74 1.38 -4.46 -2.49
N ASN A 75 0.92 -5.48 -1.77
CA ASN A 75 -0.49 -5.89 -1.77
C ASN A 75 -1.36 -4.83 -1.09
N LEU A 76 -0.90 -4.22 0.02
CA LEU A 76 -1.57 -3.07 0.62
C LEU A 76 -1.66 -1.90 -0.38
N GLN A 77 -0.54 -1.58 -1.05
CA GLN A 77 -0.51 -0.48 -2.02
C GLN A 77 -1.44 -0.74 -3.20
N THR A 78 -1.43 -1.97 -3.73
CA THR A 78 -2.28 -2.38 -4.86
C THR A 78 -3.75 -2.33 -4.48
N THR A 79 -4.10 -2.87 -3.30
CA THR A 79 -5.47 -2.83 -2.77
C THR A 79 -5.95 -1.39 -2.61
N HIS A 80 -5.15 -0.53 -1.99
CA HIS A 80 -5.44 0.89 -1.86
C HIS A 80 -5.66 1.57 -3.22
N ASN A 81 -4.71 1.39 -4.15
CA ASN A 81 -4.75 2.03 -5.46
C ASN A 81 -5.98 1.60 -6.25
N LEU A 82 -6.32 0.31 -6.24
CA LEU A 82 -7.55 -0.20 -6.86
C LEU A 82 -8.78 0.41 -6.18
N ALA A 83 -8.86 0.42 -4.86
CA ALA A 83 -10.02 0.96 -4.15
C ALA A 83 -10.25 2.46 -4.41
N VAL A 84 -9.18 3.24 -4.55
CA VAL A 84 -9.26 4.66 -4.96
C VAL A 84 -9.64 4.79 -6.43
N ALA A 85 -9.06 3.97 -7.31
CA ALA A 85 -9.37 3.99 -8.74
C ALA A 85 -10.85 3.63 -9.01
N HIS A 86 -11.42 2.64 -8.31
CA HIS A 86 -12.83 2.27 -8.44
C HIS A 86 -13.80 3.44 -8.15
N GLN A 87 -13.38 4.44 -7.37
CA GLN A 87 -14.23 5.59 -7.04
C GLN A 87 -14.24 6.68 -8.14
N SER A 88 -13.30 6.64 -9.09
CA SER A 88 -13.07 7.75 -10.03
C SER A 88 -12.94 7.34 -11.49
N VAL A 89 -12.57 6.08 -11.77
CA VAL A 89 -12.41 5.58 -13.13
C VAL A 89 -13.76 5.22 -13.72
N ASP A 90 -14.14 5.92 -14.79
CA ASP A 90 -15.31 5.57 -15.61
C ASP A 90 -14.96 4.45 -16.59
N LEU A 91 -15.57 3.29 -16.39
CA LEU A 91 -15.42 2.11 -17.25
C LEU A 91 -16.59 1.92 -18.21
N SER A 92 -17.55 2.85 -18.29
CA SER A 92 -18.78 2.70 -19.09
C SER A 92 -18.53 2.51 -20.59
N ALA A 93 -17.42 3.05 -21.12
CA ALA A 93 -17.00 2.89 -22.51
C ALA A 93 -16.11 1.66 -22.75
N VAL A 94 -15.70 0.94 -21.70
CA VAL A 94 -14.79 -0.21 -21.79
C VAL A 94 -15.58 -1.48 -22.11
N GLN A 95 -15.18 -2.20 -23.15
CA GLN A 95 -15.84 -3.43 -23.60
C GLN A 95 -15.05 -4.67 -23.19
N VAL A 96 -15.76 -5.71 -22.74
CA VAL A 96 -15.15 -7.03 -22.46
C VAL A 96 -14.84 -7.73 -23.79
N LEU A 97 -13.59 -8.10 -24.00
CA LEU A 97 -13.20 -8.92 -25.14
C LEU A 97 -13.46 -10.40 -24.84
N HIS A 98 -14.32 -11.03 -25.63
CA HIS A 98 -14.50 -12.48 -25.62
C HIS A 98 -13.64 -13.10 -26.73
N HIS A 99 -12.69 -13.96 -26.37
CA HIS A 99 -12.00 -14.81 -27.35
C HIS A 99 -12.83 -16.08 -27.56
N ALA A 100 -13.20 -16.37 -28.82
CA ALA A 100 -13.79 -17.66 -29.15
C ALA A 100 -12.71 -18.72 -29.02
N ALA A 101 -12.91 -19.69 -28.13
CA ALA A 101 -12.12 -20.91 -28.13
C ALA A 101 -12.45 -21.67 -29.42
N GLU A 102 -11.46 -21.83 -30.31
CA GLU A 102 -11.47 -22.83 -31.37
C GLU A 102 -10.99 -24.19 -30.83
#